data_AF-A0A653BY63-F1
#
_entry.id   AF-A0A653BY63-F1
#
_cell.length_a   1.000
_cell.length_b   1.000
_cell.length_c   1.000
_cell.angle_alpha   90.00
_cell.angle_beta   90.00
_cell.angle_gamma   90.00
#
_symmetry.space_group_name_H-M   'P 1'
#
loop_
_entity.id
_entity.type
_entity.pdbx_description
1 polymer ?
#
loop_
_entity_poly.entity_id
_entity_poly.type
_entity_poly.pdbx_seq_one_letter_code
_entity_poly.pdbx_strand_id
1 'polypeptide(L)'
;MRISSYIFTEHGDNFPFDGRGVVLAHAFFPTGMRSSIEVHFDADEAWTTDGSSDEGTNLFNVAAHEIGHSLGLSHSNVESALMYPWYKEMDNGFDFELPEDDKQAIQHLYDANGVASPSTTRA
;
A
#
# COMPACT_ATOMS: atom_id res chain seq x y z
N MET A 1 -9.29 -8.76 4.99
CA MET A 1 -7.95 -8.16 5.06
C MET A 1 -7.36 -8.48 6.43
N ARG A 2 -6.11 -8.96 6.47
CA ARG A 2 -5.35 -9.13 7.71
C ARG A 2 -4.13 -8.22 7.64
N ILE A 3 -3.94 -7.38 8.65
CA ILE A 3 -2.71 -6.61 8.83
C ILE A 3 -1.87 -7.37 9.85
N SER A 4 -0.71 -7.87 9.42
CA SER A 4 0.23 -8.53 10.33
C SER A 4 1.33 -7.53 10.66
N SER A 5 1.34 -7.03 11.89
CA SER A 5 2.40 -6.13 12.38
C SER A 5 3.54 -6.94 12.99
N TYR A 6 4.77 -6.47 12.76
CA TYR A 6 6.04 -6.96 13.31
C TYR A 6 6.56 -8.25 12.69
N ILE A 7 6.94 -8.14 11.43
CA ILE A 7 7.57 -9.20 10.67
C ILE A 7 9.00 -8.77 10.31
N PHE A 8 10.00 -9.58 10.66
CA PHE A 8 11.41 -9.31 10.36
C PHE A 8 11.88 -10.20 9.22
N THR A 9 12.60 -9.65 8.23
CA THR A 9 13.35 -10.42 7.23
C THR A 9 12.51 -11.56 6.60
N GLU A 10 12.88 -12.82 6.80
CA GLU A 10 12.14 -13.99 6.31
C GLU A 10 10.94 -14.37 7.20
N HIS A 11 9.76 -14.49 6.58
CA HIS A 11 8.51 -14.61 7.33
C HIS A 11 7.43 -15.49 6.70
N GLY A 12 7.86 -16.44 5.87
CA GLY A 12 7.01 -17.57 5.44
C GLY A 12 6.13 -17.32 4.23
N ASP A 13 6.27 -16.19 3.52
CA ASP A 13 5.55 -15.88 2.29
C ASP A 13 6.42 -15.79 1.02
N ASN A 14 7.73 -16.05 1.16
CA ASN A 14 8.76 -16.01 0.11
C ASN A 14 9.07 -14.61 -0.44
N PHE A 15 8.70 -13.55 0.30
CA PHE A 15 9.07 -12.15 0.04
C PHE A 15 9.75 -11.55 1.28
N PRO A 16 11.03 -11.87 1.54
CA PRO A 16 11.70 -11.38 2.73
C PRO A 16 11.93 -9.86 2.69
N PHE A 17 11.80 -9.20 3.83
CA PHE A 17 12.23 -7.81 4.02
C PHE A 17 13.76 -7.68 4.05
N ASP A 18 14.26 -6.47 3.81
CA ASP A 18 15.70 -6.17 3.72
C ASP A 18 16.26 -5.38 4.92
N GLY A 19 15.45 -5.17 5.95
CA GLY A 19 15.77 -4.31 7.07
C GLY A 19 15.52 -2.85 6.68
N ARG A 20 16.00 -1.92 7.51
CA ARG A 20 15.68 -0.49 7.33
C ARG A 20 15.97 0.05 5.91
N GLY A 21 14.93 0.55 5.26
CA GLY A 21 14.95 1.36 4.07
C GLY A 21 14.12 0.78 2.91
N VAL A 22 14.80 0.06 2.02
CA VAL A 22 14.39 -0.11 0.62
C VAL A 22 13.01 -0.77 0.44
N VAL A 23 12.67 -1.77 1.26
CA VAL A 23 11.33 -2.38 1.26
C VAL A 23 10.60 -2.07 2.57
N LEU A 24 9.75 -1.04 2.54
CA LEU A 24 8.99 -0.59 3.73
C LEU A 24 7.87 -1.57 4.13
N ALA A 25 7.18 -2.11 3.13
CA ALA A 25 6.03 -2.99 3.29
C ALA A 25 5.77 -3.73 1.98
N HIS A 26 4.89 -4.73 2.03
CA HIS A 26 4.28 -5.28 0.82
C HIS A 26 2.85 -5.74 1.05
N ALA A 27 2.11 -5.83 -0.06
CA ALA A 27 0.76 -6.35 -0.11
C ALA A 27 0.57 -7.36 -1.23
N PHE A 28 -0.41 -8.24 -1.06
CA PHE A 28 -0.80 -9.18 -2.10
C PHE A 28 -2.01 -8.69 -2.88
N PHE A 29 -1.90 -8.71 -4.22
CA PHE A 29 -3.00 -8.42 -5.13
C PHE A 29 -4.17 -9.42 -4.96
N PRO A 30 -5.42 -9.00 -5.24
CA PRO A 30 -6.62 -9.83 -5.18
C PRO A 30 -6.66 -10.81 -6.38
N THR A 31 -5.84 -11.85 -6.33
CA THR A 31 -5.70 -12.86 -7.40
C THR A 31 -6.61 -14.08 -7.24
N GLY A 32 -7.37 -14.16 -6.14
CA GLY A 32 -8.19 -15.33 -5.78
C GLY A 32 -7.38 -16.57 -5.37
N MET A 33 -6.05 -16.52 -5.45
CA MET A 33 -5.14 -17.62 -5.07
C MET A 33 -4.92 -17.70 -3.55
N ARG A 34 -5.12 -16.60 -2.83
CA ARG A 34 -4.97 -16.50 -1.38
C ARG A 34 -6.34 -16.36 -0.71
N SER A 35 -6.53 -17.04 0.42
CA SER A 35 -7.75 -16.97 1.23
C SER A 35 -7.92 -15.62 1.96
N SER A 36 -6.81 -14.88 2.11
CA SER A 36 -6.74 -13.57 2.74
C SER A 36 -5.93 -12.62 1.87
N ILE A 37 -6.35 -11.36 1.86
CA ILE A 37 -5.52 -10.24 1.41
C ILE A 37 -4.76 -9.75 2.64
N GLU A 38 -3.43 -9.71 2.54
CA GLU A 38 -2.51 -9.43 3.63
C GLU A 38 -1.60 -8.27 3.26
N VAL A 39 -1.33 -7.42 4.25
CA VAL A 39 -0.32 -6.37 4.20
C VAL A 39 0.68 -6.65 5.31
N HIS A 40 1.95 -6.70 4.95
CA HIS A 40 3.07 -6.90 5.86
C HIS A 40 3.90 -5.62 5.89
N PHE A 41 4.31 -5.22 7.09
CA PHE A 41 5.16 -4.06 7.32
C PHE A 41 6.50 -4.53 7.87
N ASP A 42 7.60 -4.00 7.34
CA ASP A 42 8.92 -4.31 7.87
C ASP A 42 9.06 -3.74 9.29
N ALA A 43 9.34 -4.63 10.24
CA ALA A 43 9.51 -4.27 11.65
C ALA A 43 10.80 -3.46 11.92
N ASP A 44 11.76 -3.46 11.00
CA ASP A 44 13.04 -2.73 11.14
C ASP A 44 12.93 -1.23 10.77
N GLU A 45 11.79 -0.81 10.21
CA GLU A 45 11.49 0.58 9.91
C GLU A 45 11.19 1.42 11.17
N ALA A 46 11.60 2.69 11.11
CA ALA A 46 11.25 3.67 12.12
C ALA A 46 9.84 4.22 11.89
N TRP A 47 8.81 3.43 12.18
CA TRP A 47 7.42 3.84 11.97
C TRP A 47 6.98 5.02 12.84
N THR A 48 6.39 6.03 12.20
CA THR A 48 5.75 7.18 12.87
C THR A 48 4.26 7.21 12.56
N THR A 49 3.49 7.79 13.48
CA THR A 49 2.05 8.03 13.29
C THR A 49 1.70 9.52 13.35
N ASP A 50 2.64 10.34 13.79
CA ASP A 50 2.60 11.79 13.75
C ASP A 50 3.27 12.28 12.47
N GLY A 51 2.75 13.37 11.88
CA GLY A 51 3.35 14.01 10.71
C GLY A 51 4.64 14.80 11.01
N SER A 52 5.41 14.36 12.02
CA SER A 52 6.68 14.98 12.41
C SER A 52 7.80 14.22 11.73
N SER A 53 8.29 14.79 10.64
CA SER A 53 9.06 14.13 9.58
C SER A 53 10.57 14.01 9.79
N ASP A 54 11.08 14.33 10.98
CA ASP A 54 12.52 14.48 11.11
C ASP A 54 13.29 13.14 11.12
N GLU A 55 12.68 12.00 11.50
CA GLU A 55 13.43 10.72 11.62
C GLU A 55 12.66 9.40 11.32
N GLY A 56 11.47 9.42 10.69
CA GLY A 56 10.74 8.16 10.48
C GLY A 56 9.75 8.08 9.32
N THR A 57 9.31 6.85 9.04
CA THR A 57 8.41 6.48 7.94
C THR A 57 6.97 6.54 8.41
N ASN A 58 6.14 7.34 7.74
CA ASN A 58 4.75 7.48 8.15
C ASN A 58 3.95 6.21 7.86
N LEU A 59 3.48 5.54 8.91
CA LEU A 59 2.75 4.28 8.82
C LEU A 59 1.42 4.44 8.05
N PHE A 60 0.74 5.58 8.17
CA PHE A 60 -0.52 5.82 7.49
C PHE A 60 -0.32 5.89 5.96
N ASN A 61 0.69 6.61 5.48
CA ASN A 61 0.97 6.72 4.04
C ASN A 61 1.31 5.36 3.42
N VAL A 62 2.22 4.61 4.06
CA VAL A 62 2.61 3.28 3.57
C VAL A 62 1.43 2.31 3.65
N ALA A 63 0.67 2.31 4.74
CA ALA A 63 -0.51 1.45 4.87
C ALA A 63 -1.55 1.76 3.79
N ALA A 64 -1.82 3.03 3.51
CA ALA A 64 -2.76 3.43 2.48
C ALA A 64 -2.30 2.97 1.08
N HIS A 65 -1.00 3.09 0.78
CA HIS A 65 -0.39 2.57 -0.45
C HIS A 65 -0.57 1.05 -0.60
N GLU A 66 -0.19 0.28 0.42
CA GLU A 66 -0.31 -1.18 0.40
C GLU A 66 -1.76 -1.68 0.37
N ILE A 67 -2.69 -0.93 0.97
CA ILE A 67 -4.12 -1.17 0.83
C ILE A 67 -4.56 -0.96 -0.63
N GLY A 68 -4.02 0.02 -1.33
CA GLY A 68 -4.28 0.20 -2.76
C GLY A 68 -3.92 -1.05 -3.56
N HIS A 69 -2.74 -1.62 -3.34
CA HIS A 69 -2.34 -2.92 -3.93
C HIS A 69 -3.27 -4.07 -3.56
N SER A 70 -3.67 -4.14 -2.29
CA SER A 70 -4.63 -5.10 -1.79
C SER A 70 -6.01 -4.99 -2.47
N LEU A 71 -6.39 -3.79 -2.90
CA LEU A 71 -7.59 -3.50 -3.69
C LEU A 71 -7.38 -3.65 -5.21
N GLY A 72 -6.16 -3.99 -5.64
CA GLY A 72 -5.85 -4.25 -7.05
C GLY A 72 -5.32 -3.04 -7.83
N LEU A 73 -5.01 -1.93 -7.16
CA LEU A 73 -4.31 -0.82 -7.79
C LEU A 73 -2.84 -1.20 -8.05
N SER A 74 -2.35 -0.91 -9.25
CA SER A 74 -0.92 -0.95 -9.56
C SER A 74 -0.28 0.40 -9.28
N HIS A 75 1.05 0.45 -9.29
CA HIS A 75 1.77 1.72 -9.18
C HIS A 75 1.32 2.72 -10.26
N SER A 76 1.23 3.99 -9.86
CA SER A 76 1.00 5.12 -10.76
C SER A 76 2.32 5.74 -11.19
N ASN A 77 2.33 6.31 -12.40
CA ASN A 77 3.42 7.17 -12.88
C ASN A 77 3.20 8.65 -12.52
N VAL A 78 2.07 8.98 -11.86
CA VAL A 78 1.78 10.33 -11.37
C VAL A 78 2.50 10.54 -10.05
N GLU A 79 3.49 11.44 -10.06
CA GLU A 79 4.36 11.69 -8.91
C GLU A 79 3.67 12.14 -7.62
N SER A 80 2.45 12.65 -7.71
CA SER A 80 1.63 13.10 -6.59
C SER A 80 0.55 12.08 -6.18
N ALA A 81 0.50 10.91 -6.82
CA ALA A 81 -0.44 9.85 -6.48
C ALA A 81 0.03 9.10 -5.24
N LEU A 82 -0.92 8.61 -4.45
CA LEU A 82 -0.67 7.70 -3.33
C LEU A 82 0.04 6.43 -3.83
N MET A 83 -0.37 5.92 -4.99
CA MET A 83 0.21 4.72 -5.61
C MET A 83 1.54 4.98 -6.35
N TYR A 84 2.20 6.13 -6.20
CA TYR A 84 3.56 6.33 -6.76
C TYR A 84 4.57 5.38 -6.07
N PRO A 85 5.46 4.67 -6.80
CA PRO A 85 6.29 3.58 -6.25
C PRO A 85 7.36 4.01 -5.25
N TRP A 86 7.64 5.30 -5.12
CA TRP A 86 8.64 5.80 -4.19
C TRP A 86 7.96 6.54 -3.05
N TYR A 87 8.35 6.21 -1.82
CA TYR A 87 7.81 6.85 -0.63
C TYR A 87 7.93 8.37 -0.74
N LYS A 88 6.79 9.03 -0.64
CA LYS A 88 6.66 10.47 -0.47
C LYS A 88 5.75 10.69 0.72
N GLU A 89 6.20 11.55 1.62
CA GLU A 89 5.34 11.98 2.71
C GLU A 89 4.21 12.83 2.13
N MET A 90 2.98 12.40 2.36
CA MET A 90 1.76 13.15 2.07
C MET A 90 1.31 13.91 3.30
N ASP A 91 0.33 14.82 3.17
CA ASP A 91 -0.26 15.48 4.32
C ASP A 91 -0.89 14.44 5.25
N ASN A 92 -0.31 14.34 6.45
CA ASN A 92 -0.62 13.30 7.43
C ASN A 92 -1.62 13.86 8.46
N GLY A 93 -2.89 13.45 8.43
CA GLY A 93 -3.86 13.88 9.44
C GLY A 93 -5.33 13.79 9.02
N PHE A 94 -6.18 14.54 9.73
CA PHE A 94 -7.63 14.61 9.46
C PHE A 94 -7.97 15.23 8.09
N ASP A 95 -7.02 15.95 7.49
CA ASP A 95 -7.18 16.63 6.21
C ASP A 95 -6.60 15.83 5.03
N PHE A 96 -6.18 14.58 5.25
CA PHE A 96 -5.73 13.72 4.14
C PHE A 96 -6.87 13.52 3.15
N GLU A 97 -6.62 13.92 1.90
CA GLU A 97 -7.51 13.67 0.78
C GLU A 97 -6.81 12.76 -0.23
N LEU A 98 -7.49 11.69 -0.63
CA LEU A 98 -6.97 10.78 -1.64
C LEU A 98 -6.72 11.57 -2.95
N PRO A 99 -5.51 11.48 -3.56
CA PRO A 99 -5.24 12.17 -4.80
C PRO A 99 -6.19 11.73 -5.92
N GLU A 100 -6.43 12.64 -6.87
CA GLU A 100 -7.44 12.45 -7.91
C GLU A 100 -7.14 11.26 -8.84
N ASP A 101 -5.86 10.98 -9.09
CA ASP A 101 -5.41 9.82 -9.86
C ASP A 101 -5.85 8.50 -9.19
N ASP A 102 -5.64 8.39 -7.88
CA ASP A 102 -6.00 7.21 -7.10
C ASP A 102 -7.53 7.06 -6.95
N LYS A 103 -8.26 8.18 -6.79
CA LYS A 103 -9.74 8.20 -6.78
C LYS A 103 -10.31 7.65 -8.10
N GLN A 104 -9.82 8.15 -9.22
CA GLN A 104 -10.30 7.70 -10.54
C GLN A 104 -9.94 6.25 -10.79
N ALA A 105 -8.73 5.82 -10.41
CA ALA A 105 -8.29 4.44 -10.59
C ALA A 105 -9.15 3.46 -9.77
N ILE A 106 -9.41 3.75 -8.48
CA ILE A 106 -10.21 2.87 -7.63
C ILE A 106 -11.68 2.85 -8.07
N GLN A 107 -12.24 3.99 -8.46
CA GLN A 107 -13.59 4.06 -9.03
C GLN A 107 -13.68 3.28 -10.34
N HIS A 108 -12.68 3.37 -11.22
CA HIS A 108 -12.68 2.58 -12.46
C HIS A 108 -12.69 1.07 -12.19
N LEU A 109 -11.99 0.60 -11.15
CA LEU A 109 -11.97 -0.82 -10.77
C LEU A 109 -13.32 -1.30 -10.20
N TYR A 110 -14.04 -0.45 -9.46
CA TYR A 110 -15.19 -0.88 -8.65
C TYR A 110 -16.54 -0.27 -9.04
N ASP A 111 -16.60 0.90 -9.67
CA ASP A 111 -17.85 1.56 -10.08
C ASP A 111 -18.34 1.11 -11.46
N ALA A 112 -17.48 0.48 -12.28
CA ALA A 112 -17.87 -0.04 -13.59
C ALA A 112 -18.79 -1.27 -13.52
N ASN A 113 -18.95 -1.90 -12.34
CA ASN A 113 -19.87 -3.01 -12.16
C ASN A 113 -20.44 -3.02 -10.73
N GLY A 114 -21.76 -2.95 -10.60
CA GLY A 114 -22.46 -3.39 -9.38
C GLY A 114 -22.22 -4.87 -8.99
N VAL A 115 -21.26 -5.55 -9.62
CA VAL A 115 -20.68 -6.84 -9.22
C VAL A 115 -19.20 -6.85 -9.67
N ALA A 116 -18.26 -6.74 -8.72
CA ALA A 116 -16.83 -6.84 -8.98
C ALA A 116 -16.48 -8.12 -9.77
N SER A 117 -15.71 -7.96 -10.85
CA SER A 117 -14.97 -9.06 -11.48
C SER A 117 -13.51 -8.61 -11.61
N PRO A 118 -12.55 -9.28 -10.95
CA PRO A 118 -11.15 -8.88 -11.00
C PRO A 118 -10.60 -9.24 -12.38
N SER A 119 -10.54 -8.26 -13.26
CA SER A 119 -9.82 -8.36 -14.53
C SER A 119 -8.51 -7.63 -14.35
N THR A 120 -7.40 -8.38 -14.32
CA THR A 120 -6.05 -7.79 -14.29
C THR A 120 -5.85 -7.01 -15.57
N THR A 121 -5.92 -5.67 -15.53
CA THR A 121 -5.49 -4.84 -16.66
C THR A 121 -3.97 -4.81 -16.64
N ARG A 122 -3.34 -5.53 -17.58
CA ARG A 122 -1.90 -5.39 -17.85
C ARG A 122 -1.64 -4.00 -18.42
N ALA A 123 -0.58 -3.36 -17.90
CA ALA A 123 0.09 -2.22 -18.50
C ALA A 123 0.71 -2.58 -19.86
#